data_AF-A0A9P7CQ57-F1
#
_entry.id   AF-A0A9P7CQ57-F1
#
_cell.length_a   1.000
_cell.length_b   1.000
_cell.length_c   1.000
_cell.angle_alpha   90.00
_cell.angle_beta   90.00
_cell.angle_gamma   90.00
#
_symmetry.space_group_name_H-M   'P 1'
#
loop_
_entity.id
_entity.type
_entity.pdbx_description
1 polymer ?
#
loop_
_entity_poly.entity_id
_entity_poly.type
_entity_poly.pdbx_seq_one_letter_code
_entity_poly.pdbx_strand_id
1 'polypeptide(L)'
;MSTLERHLLENMFEQSLFSDLSLEFLHPSFPFSIRFNVHKAIVSQSPFLRHLLTEDNTCSNHIIQDGRTYLTVHLAEAFTQCGFVLVPFQHIIRRHWQKVNTQQVTLPLLSTHLRFVLEWLYSTQKSTLLKRMQDQDTLRILSVAVLFDLEDLVQACVQRYTQNQLSLESIMRDLETICQLPRGHQAYLRLRDASLLLLLRYGPQEPRRLSELPADYMADVLSADCLFVSSEFERYNLLKSVLMSFMQSVGDIKWTSKGPVDRDEKRLSGFVRPLTPASVRAVKRRRIGSEELERTRQGQANRLSFTALVPFETLVADASSGGVIDKATVLSYLLKTTVHYSNMTFDQLSDVRRDGIVDEAIVFRALWQREALERVLYPYYTDAALSVALNEYFDVDPSDVKRKKLLLGTPRFRFCASIDITSPSEGNGWVQEQDVFNEDASEDEDGEWRSDDEESNKIMKVLKKTFYSKAETILGVTYRVQIEAQTTLQDDMFSCRFELQKDIGRTNTKQQEEEMTKSAVENKSKIHYWIHCLNRHECIVNHHQIDPEDRVLLAVTEQREEDPNIGYVEQVLVHSDSKKGVTVDVTIALEIFGSNQA
;
A
#
# COMPACT_ATOMS: atom_id res chain seq x y z
N MET A 1 0.54 42.16 -8.68
CA MET A 1 -0.40 42.70 -7.67
C MET A 1 0.34 43.67 -6.75
N SER A 2 -0.32 44.75 -6.36
CA SER A 2 0.28 45.87 -5.61
C SER A 2 0.34 45.59 -4.10
N THR A 3 1.32 46.17 -3.41
CA THR A 3 1.50 46.07 -1.95
C THR A 3 0.28 46.58 -1.16
N LEU A 4 -0.50 47.48 -1.78
CA LEU A 4 -1.71 48.08 -1.24
C LEU A 4 -2.89 47.08 -1.21
N GLU A 5 -3.13 46.36 -2.30
CA GLU A 5 -4.17 45.32 -2.37
C GLU A 5 -3.95 44.25 -1.31
N ARG A 6 -2.69 43.82 -1.11
CA ARG A 6 -2.30 42.88 -0.06
C ARG A 6 -2.63 43.42 1.33
N HIS A 7 -2.21 44.66 1.62
CA HIS A 7 -2.46 45.27 2.93
C HIS A 7 -3.95 45.47 3.20
N LEU A 8 -4.74 45.82 2.17
CA LEU A 8 -6.18 45.97 2.29
C LEU A 8 -6.87 44.64 2.59
N LEU A 9 -6.59 43.58 1.83
CA LEU A 9 -7.24 42.27 2.03
C LEU A 9 -6.89 41.64 3.39
N GLU A 10 -5.62 41.70 3.81
CA GLU A 10 -5.19 41.16 5.10
C GLU A 10 -5.76 41.97 6.27
N ASN A 11 -5.78 43.30 6.19
CA ASN A 11 -6.38 44.14 7.24
C ASN A 11 -7.91 43.99 7.29
N MET A 12 -8.58 43.77 6.16
CA MET A 12 -10.03 43.58 6.11
C MET A 12 -10.47 42.34 6.89
N PHE A 13 -9.70 41.25 6.82
CA PHE A 13 -9.96 40.05 7.61
C PHE A 13 -9.65 40.28 9.10
N GLU A 14 -8.44 40.76 9.41
CA GLU A 14 -7.97 40.92 10.80
C GLU A 14 -8.79 41.92 11.62
N GLN A 15 -9.17 43.03 11.00
CA GLN A 15 -9.92 44.11 11.65
C GLN A 15 -11.43 44.01 11.39
N SER A 16 -11.88 42.99 10.63
CA SER A 16 -13.29 42.79 10.25
C SER A 16 -13.94 44.00 9.56
N LEU A 17 -13.13 44.85 8.91
CA LEU A 17 -13.60 46.06 8.22
C LEU A 17 -14.48 45.68 7.04
N PHE A 18 -15.68 46.26 6.96
CA PHE A 18 -16.67 46.03 5.87
C PHE A 18 -17.23 44.61 5.78
N SER A 19 -17.11 43.81 6.85
CA SER A 19 -17.72 42.48 6.92
C SER A 19 -19.25 42.53 6.80
N ASP A 20 -19.78 41.72 5.89
CA ASP A 20 -21.21 41.56 5.57
C ASP A 20 -21.75 40.17 5.98
N LEU A 21 -20.87 39.30 6.48
CA LEU A 21 -21.18 37.95 6.94
C LEU A 21 -20.49 37.65 8.27
N SER A 22 -21.23 37.08 9.20
CA SER A 22 -20.72 36.52 10.45
C SER A 22 -20.87 35.01 10.43
N LEU A 23 -19.76 34.29 10.33
CA LEU A 23 -19.69 32.83 10.34
C LEU A 23 -19.50 32.35 11.77
N GLU A 24 -20.43 31.55 12.28
CA GLU A 24 -20.35 30.92 13.59
C GLU A 24 -20.21 29.40 13.44
N PHE A 25 -19.16 28.82 14.00
CA PHE A 25 -18.88 27.39 13.94
C PHE A 25 -19.19 26.72 15.28
N LEU A 26 -20.01 25.68 15.22
CA LEU A 26 -20.36 24.83 16.35
C LEU A 26 -19.68 23.47 16.20
N HIS A 27 -18.88 23.08 17.19
CA HIS A 27 -18.22 21.78 17.25
C HIS A 27 -18.12 21.28 18.69
N PRO A 28 -18.28 19.97 18.96
CA PRO A 28 -18.17 19.41 20.31
C PRO A 28 -16.81 19.68 20.98
N SER A 29 -15.74 19.87 20.20
CA SER A 29 -14.40 20.18 20.74
C SER A 29 -14.23 21.64 21.16
N PHE A 30 -15.18 22.53 20.83
CA PHE A 30 -15.07 23.93 21.21
C PHE A 30 -15.82 24.18 22.53
N PRO A 31 -15.17 24.76 23.56
CA PRO A 31 -15.83 25.11 24.81
C PRO A 31 -16.85 26.25 24.66
N PHE A 32 -16.79 27.01 23.57
CA PHE A 32 -17.70 28.09 23.20
C PHE A 32 -17.82 28.17 21.68
N SER A 33 -18.88 28.79 21.16
CA SER A 33 -19.01 28.98 19.71
C SER A 33 -17.94 29.94 19.19
N ILE A 34 -17.38 29.60 18.02
CA ILE A 34 -16.30 30.40 17.40
C ILE A 34 -16.91 31.20 16.27
N ARG A 35 -16.67 32.51 16.27
CA ARG A 35 -17.24 33.43 15.28
C ARG A 35 -16.15 34.18 14.52
N PHE A 36 -16.31 34.28 13.20
CA PHE A 36 -15.47 35.07 12.31
C PHE A 36 -16.33 36.01 11.48
N ASN A 37 -15.99 37.29 11.46
CA ASN A 37 -16.62 38.26 10.58
C ASN A 37 -15.82 38.32 9.28
N VAL A 38 -16.50 38.04 8.18
CA VAL A 38 -15.90 37.83 6.86
C VAL A 38 -16.74 38.49 5.78
N HIS A 39 -16.31 38.33 4.53
CA HIS A 39 -16.87 38.97 3.36
C HIS A 39 -17.46 37.91 2.44
N LYS A 40 -18.75 37.96 2.15
CA LYS A 40 -19.45 36.99 1.28
C LYS A 40 -18.71 36.77 -0.04
N ALA A 41 -18.30 37.87 -0.68
CA ALA A 41 -17.60 37.85 -1.97
C ALA A 41 -16.26 37.08 -1.94
N ILE A 42 -15.59 37.05 -0.79
CA ILE A 42 -14.30 36.36 -0.63
C ILE A 42 -14.55 34.90 -0.25
N VAL A 43 -15.45 34.65 0.71
CA VAL A 43 -15.70 33.27 1.17
C VAL A 43 -16.47 32.43 0.15
N SER A 44 -17.21 33.05 -0.78
CA SER A 44 -17.88 32.35 -1.89
C SER A 44 -16.91 31.69 -2.88
N GLN A 45 -15.60 31.92 -2.75
CA GLN A 45 -14.57 31.15 -3.44
C GLN A 45 -14.55 29.69 -2.99
N SER A 46 -14.95 29.39 -1.75
CA SER A 46 -15.16 28.02 -1.28
C SER A 46 -16.49 27.49 -1.83
N PRO A 47 -16.49 26.39 -2.61
CA PRO A 47 -17.72 25.76 -3.11
C PRO A 47 -18.69 25.42 -1.98
N PHE A 48 -18.18 24.88 -0.87
CA PHE A 48 -18.95 24.56 0.33
C PHE A 48 -19.62 25.81 0.95
N LEU A 49 -18.87 26.87 1.23
CA LEU A 49 -19.43 28.08 1.85
C LEU A 49 -20.39 28.80 0.89
N ARG A 50 -20.11 28.81 -0.41
CA ARG A 50 -21.02 29.33 -1.43
C ARG A 50 -22.35 28.59 -1.40
N HIS A 51 -22.32 27.26 -1.38
CA HIS A 51 -23.51 26.44 -1.30
C HIS A 51 -24.33 26.71 -0.02
N LEU A 52 -23.67 26.86 1.14
CA LEU A 52 -24.35 27.23 2.39
C LEU A 52 -24.96 28.64 2.38
N LEU A 53 -24.49 29.54 1.52
CA LEU A 53 -25.03 30.90 1.38
C LEU A 53 -26.21 30.98 0.40
N THR A 54 -26.38 29.97 -0.47
CA THR A 54 -27.37 30.00 -1.56
C THR A 54 -28.48 28.97 -1.42
N GLU A 55 -28.25 27.88 -0.69
CA GLU A 55 -29.17 26.73 -0.61
C GLU A 55 -29.56 26.40 0.84
N ASP A 56 -30.77 25.87 1.01
CA ASP A 56 -31.28 25.42 2.31
C ASP A 56 -30.65 24.06 2.67
N ASN A 57 -29.79 24.06 3.69
CA ASN A 57 -29.02 22.88 4.11
C ASN A 57 -29.28 22.57 5.59
N THR A 58 -29.20 21.30 5.99
CA THR A 58 -29.50 20.89 7.38
C THR A 58 -28.38 21.20 8.37
N CYS A 59 -27.15 21.37 7.89
CA CYS A 59 -25.97 21.61 8.73
C CYS A 59 -25.71 23.10 9.01
N SER A 60 -26.59 24.00 8.56
CA SER A 60 -26.46 25.43 8.82
C SER A 60 -27.79 26.12 9.17
N ASN A 61 -27.68 27.23 9.89
CA ASN A 61 -28.79 28.13 10.15
C ASN A 61 -28.46 29.52 9.61
N HIS A 62 -29.39 30.11 8.86
CA HIS A 62 -29.20 31.39 8.18
C HIS A 62 -30.16 32.44 8.71
N ILE A 63 -29.62 33.54 9.25
CA ILE A 63 -30.40 34.67 9.79
C ILE A 63 -29.89 35.96 9.14
N ILE A 64 -30.79 36.75 8.56
CA ILE A 64 -30.46 38.11 8.09
C ILE A 64 -31.01 39.10 9.11
N GLN A 65 -30.14 39.91 9.69
CA GLN A 65 -30.51 40.97 10.63
C GLN A 65 -29.74 42.24 10.30
N ASP A 66 -30.45 43.37 10.17
CA ASP A 66 -29.86 44.70 9.92
C ASP A 66 -28.92 44.75 8.70
N GLY A 67 -29.26 44.01 7.65
CA GLY A 67 -28.45 43.93 6.41
C GLY A 67 -27.18 43.09 6.53
N ARG A 68 -26.89 42.50 7.70
CA ARG A 68 -25.83 41.52 7.92
C ARG A 68 -26.38 40.11 7.91
N THR A 69 -25.60 39.19 7.37
CA THR A 69 -25.94 37.77 7.39
C THR A 69 -25.18 37.07 8.51
N TYR A 70 -25.91 36.26 9.28
CA TYR A 70 -25.38 35.40 10.32
C TYR A 70 -25.60 33.96 9.87
N LEU A 71 -24.50 33.23 9.69
CA LEU A 71 -24.52 31.83 9.27
C LEU A 71 -23.88 30.98 10.37
N THR A 72 -24.69 30.14 10.99
CA THR A 72 -24.20 29.14 11.95
C THR A 72 -23.97 27.83 11.22
N VAL A 73 -22.81 27.19 11.42
CA VAL A 73 -22.41 25.93 10.78
C VAL A 73 -22.14 24.88 11.85
N HIS A 74 -22.86 23.76 11.79
CA HIS A 74 -22.66 22.59 12.64
C HIS A 74 -21.57 21.69 12.03
N LEU A 75 -20.32 21.86 12.49
CA LEU A 75 -19.16 21.23 11.84
C LEU A 75 -19.23 19.70 11.85
N ALA A 76 -19.65 19.06 12.94
CA ALA A 76 -19.73 17.60 13.01
C ALA A 76 -20.72 17.02 11.97
N GLU A 77 -21.84 17.71 11.75
CA GLU A 77 -22.82 17.33 10.73
C GLU A 77 -22.27 17.60 9.33
N ALA A 78 -21.65 18.77 9.11
CA ALA A 78 -21.04 19.12 7.83
C ALA A 78 -19.95 18.12 7.40
N PHE A 79 -19.05 17.74 8.32
CA PHE A 79 -18.06 16.69 8.08
C PHE A 79 -18.72 15.35 7.71
N THR A 80 -19.76 14.95 8.44
CA THR A 80 -20.48 13.70 8.16
C THR A 80 -21.13 13.72 6.78
N GLN A 81 -21.74 14.85 6.37
CA GLN A 81 -22.33 15.05 5.05
C GLN A 81 -21.29 14.99 3.92
N CYS A 82 -20.08 15.49 4.17
CA CYS A 82 -18.94 15.37 3.25
C CYS A 82 -18.26 13.98 3.28
N GLY A 83 -18.82 13.00 3.99
CA GLY A 83 -18.33 11.62 4.00
C GLY A 83 -17.15 11.36 4.93
N PHE A 84 -16.86 12.24 5.89
CA PHE A 84 -15.85 11.99 6.91
C PHE A 84 -16.30 10.90 7.88
N VAL A 85 -15.35 10.07 8.31
CA VAL A 85 -15.60 8.98 9.27
C VAL A 85 -15.18 9.44 10.66
N LEU A 86 -16.07 10.08 11.42
CA LEU A 86 -15.73 10.73 12.70
C LEU A 86 -15.67 9.78 13.91
N VAL A 87 -15.71 8.47 13.70
CA VAL A 87 -15.66 7.45 14.76
C VAL A 87 -14.21 7.10 15.05
N PRO A 88 -13.75 7.13 16.32
CA PRO A 88 -12.38 6.79 16.65
C PRO A 88 -12.03 5.34 16.28
N PHE A 89 -10.73 5.07 16.12
CA PHE A 89 -10.23 3.70 16.04
C PHE A 89 -10.50 2.97 17.36
N GLN A 90 -11.67 2.36 17.46
CA GLN A 90 -11.84 1.33 18.46
C GLN A 90 -11.13 0.10 17.93
N HIS A 91 -10.11 -0.35 18.68
CA HIS A 91 -9.54 -1.68 18.48
C HIS A 91 -10.71 -2.65 18.31
N ILE A 92 -10.63 -3.44 17.23
CA ILE A 92 -11.62 -4.41 16.77
C ILE A 92 -12.74 -3.84 15.91
N ILE A 93 -12.64 -4.16 14.61
CA ILE A 93 -13.74 -4.55 13.71
C ILE A 93 -15.13 -4.05 14.14
N ARG A 94 -15.32 -2.73 14.06
CA ARG A 94 -16.64 -2.11 14.11
C ARG A 94 -17.25 -1.88 12.72
N ARG A 95 -16.55 -2.27 11.66
CA ARG A 95 -16.98 -2.01 10.29
C ARG A 95 -18.14 -2.98 9.95
N HIS A 96 -19.35 -2.40 9.98
CA HIS A 96 -20.68 -2.91 9.57
C HIS A 96 -21.66 -3.43 10.65
N TRP A 97 -21.25 -3.81 11.86
CA TRP A 97 -22.12 -4.66 12.71
C TRP A 97 -22.50 -4.11 14.10
N GLN A 98 -22.22 -2.84 14.40
CA GLN A 98 -22.77 -2.16 15.59
C GLN A 98 -23.39 -0.80 15.23
N LYS A 99 -24.52 -0.46 15.89
CA LYS A 99 -25.14 0.88 15.78
C LYS A 99 -24.15 1.93 16.29
N VAL A 100 -23.90 2.96 15.47
CA VAL A 100 -23.05 4.11 15.79
C VAL A 100 -23.53 4.76 17.09
N ASN A 101 -22.69 4.79 18.11
CA ASN A 101 -22.96 5.61 19.29
C ASN A 101 -22.44 7.03 18.98
N THR A 102 -23.35 7.95 18.69
CA THR A 102 -23.08 9.32 18.20
C THR A 102 -22.39 10.24 19.22
N GLN A 103 -22.10 9.77 20.44
CA GLN A 103 -21.58 10.59 21.54
C GLN A 103 -20.04 10.68 21.62
N GLN A 104 -19.29 10.08 20.70
CA GLN A 104 -17.81 10.17 20.66
C GLN A 104 -17.32 10.56 19.27
N VAL A 105 -17.38 11.86 18.97
CA VAL A 105 -16.90 12.47 17.71
C VAL A 105 -15.47 12.98 17.94
N THR A 106 -14.47 12.43 17.24
CA THR A 106 -13.04 12.62 17.58
C THR A 106 -12.19 13.27 16.46
N LEU A 107 -12.63 14.40 15.89
CA LEU A 107 -11.74 15.29 15.12
C LEU A 107 -11.41 16.53 15.98
N PRO A 108 -10.33 16.54 16.78
CA PRO A 108 -9.98 17.70 17.60
C PRO A 108 -9.55 18.86 16.70
N LEU A 109 -10.46 19.80 16.51
CA LEU A 109 -10.23 21.06 15.82
C LEU A 109 -9.98 22.19 16.83
N LEU A 110 -9.16 23.15 16.43
CA LEU A 110 -8.93 24.41 17.13
C LEU A 110 -9.47 25.58 16.30
N SER A 111 -9.78 26.70 16.96
CA SER A 111 -10.17 27.94 16.29
C SER A 111 -9.12 28.43 15.28
N THR A 112 -7.84 28.18 15.59
CA THR A 112 -6.70 28.54 14.74
C THR A 112 -6.71 27.78 13.41
N HIS A 113 -7.21 26.56 13.35
CA HIS A 113 -7.31 25.80 12.10
C HIS A 113 -8.34 26.41 11.16
N LEU A 114 -9.53 26.74 11.67
CA LEU A 114 -10.58 27.44 10.90
C LEU A 114 -10.10 28.82 10.44
N ARG A 115 -9.44 29.57 11.33
CA ARG A 115 -8.87 30.87 11.02
C ARG A 115 -7.85 30.77 9.89
N PHE A 116 -6.95 29.79 9.92
CA PHE A 116 -5.94 29.61 8.87
C PHE A 116 -6.59 29.37 7.50
N VAL A 117 -7.63 28.51 7.44
CA VAL A 117 -8.33 28.24 6.18
C VAL A 117 -9.09 29.47 5.67
N LEU A 118 -9.67 30.27 6.57
CA LEU A 118 -10.27 31.54 6.17
C LEU A 118 -9.21 32.53 5.69
N GLU A 119 -8.10 32.70 6.40
CA GLU A 119 -6.98 33.57 6.02
C GLU A 119 -6.40 33.18 4.64
N TRP A 120 -6.40 31.88 4.31
CA TRP A 120 -6.02 31.38 2.99
C TRP A 120 -6.83 32.01 1.85
N LEU A 121 -8.15 32.20 2.04
CA LEU A 121 -9.04 32.81 1.04
C LEU A 121 -8.76 34.30 0.82
N TYR A 122 -8.21 34.98 1.83
CA TYR A 122 -7.84 36.40 1.79
C TYR A 122 -6.40 36.62 1.31
N SER A 123 -5.56 35.58 1.34
CA SER A 123 -4.13 35.73 1.12
C SER A 123 -3.74 35.67 -0.35
N THR A 124 -2.97 36.68 -0.76
CA THR A 124 -2.27 36.69 -2.06
C THR A 124 -0.92 35.97 -1.99
N GLN A 125 -0.36 35.74 -0.79
CA GLN A 125 0.95 35.12 -0.56
C GLN A 125 0.82 33.80 0.20
N LYS A 126 0.13 32.84 -0.43
CA LYS A 126 -0.11 31.48 0.07
C LYS A 126 1.16 30.76 0.55
N SER A 127 2.29 30.96 -0.13
CA SER A 127 3.59 30.36 0.26
C SER A 127 4.09 30.83 1.63
N THR A 128 3.83 32.09 2.01
CA THR A 128 4.20 32.63 3.32
C THR A 128 3.32 32.03 4.42
N LEU A 129 2.02 31.87 4.17
CA LEU A 129 1.11 31.19 5.10
C LEU A 129 1.53 29.74 5.34
N LEU A 130 1.83 28.99 4.27
CA LEU A 130 2.32 27.62 4.40
C LEU A 130 3.58 27.55 5.26
N LYS A 131 4.53 28.48 5.11
CA LYS A 131 5.75 28.51 5.94
C LYS A 131 5.47 28.74 7.43
N ARG A 132 4.39 29.45 7.78
CA ARG A 132 3.98 29.72 9.17
C ARG A 132 3.21 28.56 9.80
N MET A 133 2.61 27.69 8.99
CA MET A 133 1.85 26.52 9.45
C MET A 133 2.75 25.58 10.26
N GLN A 134 2.29 25.20 11.45
CA GLN A 134 2.96 24.22 12.30
C GLN A 134 2.72 22.80 11.80
N ASP A 135 3.67 21.90 12.04
CA ASP A 135 3.59 20.54 11.50
C ASP A 135 2.42 19.73 12.07
N GLN A 136 2.10 19.93 13.34
CA GLN A 136 0.96 19.28 14.01
C GLN A 136 -0.41 19.74 13.47
N ASP A 137 -0.47 20.89 12.80
CA ASP A 137 -1.73 21.48 12.32
C ASP A 137 -2.06 21.04 10.88
N THR A 138 -1.08 20.53 10.12
CA THR A 138 -1.22 20.23 8.68
C THR A 138 -2.45 19.38 8.37
N LEU A 139 -2.68 18.28 9.10
CA LEU A 139 -3.79 17.36 8.82
C LEU A 139 -5.15 17.89 9.30
N ARG A 140 -5.16 18.72 10.35
CA ARG A 140 -6.38 19.37 10.85
C ARG A 140 -6.81 20.48 9.89
N ILE A 141 -5.86 21.28 9.41
CA ILE A 141 -6.08 22.27 8.35
C ILE A 141 -6.51 21.57 7.05
N LEU A 142 -5.87 20.46 6.67
CA LEU A 142 -6.30 19.65 5.53
C LEU A 142 -7.76 19.20 5.66
N SER A 143 -8.17 18.75 6.85
CA SER A 143 -9.56 18.30 7.06
C SER A 143 -10.55 19.44 6.81
N VAL A 144 -10.25 20.66 7.29
CA VAL A 144 -11.07 21.85 7.02
C VAL A 144 -10.99 22.26 5.55
N ALA A 145 -9.83 22.15 4.91
CA ALA A 145 -9.66 22.46 3.49
C ALA A 145 -10.45 21.53 2.57
N VAL A 146 -10.51 20.23 2.91
CA VAL A 146 -11.37 19.24 2.22
C VAL A 146 -12.84 19.57 2.44
N LEU A 147 -13.25 19.92 3.68
CA LEU A 147 -14.61 20.36 3.95
C LEU A 147 -15.00 21.60 3.14
N PHE A 148 -14.09 22.57 3.04
CA PHE A 148 -14.32 23.82 2.31
C PHE A 148 -14.12 23.68 0.80
N ASP A 149 -13.71 22.51 0.33
CA ASP A 149 -13.43 22.19 -1.07
C ASP A 149 -12.41 23.15 -1.70
N LEU A 150 -11.27 23.32 -1.01
CA LEU A 150 -10.15 24.18 -1.43
C LEU A 150 -9.01 23.33 -1.98
N GLU A 151 -9.11 22.94 -3.26
CA GLU A 151 -8.18 22.01 -3.90
C GLU A 151 -6.70 22.44 -3.81
N ASP A 152 -6.42 23.74 -3.92
CA ASP A 152 -5.07 24.28 -3.87
C ASP A 152 -4.43 24.14 -2.47
N LEU A 153 -5.20 24.40 -1.41
CA LEU A 153 -4.77 24.18 -0.03
C LEU A 153 -4.65 22.68 0.28
N VAL A 154 -5.59 21.88 -0.22
CA VAL A 154 -5.53 20.41 -0.10
C VAL A 154 -4.23 19.87 -0.69
N GLN A 155 -3.91 20.25 -1.93
CA GLN A 155 -2.67 19.82 -2.60
C GLN A 155 -1.43 20.27 -1.83
N ALA A 156 -1.41 21.53 -1.37
CA ALA A 156 -0.29 22.05 -0.58
C ALA A 156 -0.09 21.31 0.76
N CYS A 157 -1.18 21.00 1.48
CA CYS A 157 -1.14 20.24 2.72
C CYS A 157 -0.68 18.79 2.50
N VAL A 158 -1.21 18.11 1.47
CA VAL A 158 -0.80 16.74 1.11
C VAL A 158 0.68 16.70 0.72
N GLN A 159 1.13 17.64 -0.13
CA GLN A 159 2.51 17.74 -0.55
C GLN A 159 3.43 18.00 0.65
N ARG A 160 3.10 18.99 1.49
CA ARG A 160 3.90 19.29 2.69
C ARG A 160 3.98 18.09 3.63
N TYR A 161 2.85 17.43 3.90
CA TYR A 161 2.83 16.30 4.81
C TYR A 161 3.69 15.15 4.28
N THR A 162 3.45 14.76 3.02
CA THR A 162 4.17 13.64 2.41
C THR A 162 5.66 13.95 2.27
N GLN A 163 6.06 15.14 1.81
CA GLN A 163 7.47 15.46 1.56
C GLN A 163 8.28 15.73 2.82
N ASN A 164 7.69 16.37 3.84
CA ASN A 164 8.46 16.92 4.97
C ASN A 164 8.15 16.28 6.32
N GLN A 165 6.97 15.67 6.49
CA GLN A 165 6.47 15.25 7.81
C GLN A 165 6.27 13.74 7.93
N LEU A 166 6.05 13.04 6.81
CA LEU A 166 5.75 11.62 6.84
C LEU A 166 6.98 10.81 7.27
N SER A 167 6.84 10.09 8.38
CA SER A 167 7.81 9.18 8.97
C SER A 167 7.06 8.07 9.71
N LEU A 168 7.76 7.00 10.10
CA LEU A 168 7.12 5.92 10.88
C LEU A 168 6.54 6.45 12.20
N GLU A 169 7.20 7.44 12.81
CA GLU A 169 6.72 8.06 14.05
C GLU A 169 5.47 8.91 13.82
N SER A 170 5.44 9.76 12.79
CA SER A 170 4.28 10.62 12.54
C SER A 170 3.05 9.80 12.17
N ILE A 171 3.22 8.71 11.42
CA ILE A 171 2.12 7.85 11.01
C ILE A 171 1.39 7.20 12.20
N MET A 172 2.11 6.81 13.26
CA MET A 172 1.47 6.24 14.45
C MET A 172 0.50 7.23 15.11
N ARG A 173 0.83 8.52 15.08
CA ARG A 173 -0.01 9.61 15.60
C ARG A 173 -1.13 9.98 14.62
N ASP A 174 -0.82 10.00 13.33
CA ASP A 174 -1.61 10.70 12.33
C ASP A 174 -2.58 9.80 11.56
N LEU A 175 -2.37 8.49 11.57
CA LEU A 175 -3.15 7.53 10.80
C LEU A 175 -4.65 7.62 11.10
N GLU A 176 -5.03 7.95 12.34
CA GLU A 176 -6.44 8.17 12.70
C GLU A 176 -7.03 9.34 11.95
N THR A 177 -6.32 10.46 11.92
CA THR A 177 -6.78 11.66 11.20
C THR A 177 -6.85 11.41 9.70
N ILE A 178 -5.88 10.69 9.13
CA ILE A 178 -5.90 10.30 7.72
C ILE A 178 -7.15 9.44 7.44
N CYS A 179 -7.47 8.48 8.31
CA CYS A 179 -8.62 7.59 8.13
C CYS A 179 -9.98 8.24 8.37
N GLN A 180 -10.02 9.42 8.98
CA GLN A 180 -11.23 10.21 9.13
C GLN A 180 -11.60 10.96 7.85
N LEU A 181 -10.66 11.13 6.90
CA LEU A 181 -10.92 11.78 5.61
C LEU A 181 -11.90 10.95 4.75
N PRO A 182 -12.62 11.59 3.81
CA PRO A 182 -13.53 10.87 2.91
C PRO A 182 -12.76 9.91 1.99
N ARG A 183 -13.16 8.63 1.96
CA ARG A 183 -12.43 7.55 1.25
C ARG A 183 -12.27 7.76 -0.26
N GLY A 184 -13.26 8.38 -0.91
CA GLY A 184 -13.20 8.68 -2.34
C GLY A 184 -12.36 9.92 -2.69
N HIS A 185 -11.90 10.67 -1.68
CA HIS A 185 -11.21 11.93 -1.90
C HIS A 185 -9.72 11.73 -2.18
N GLN A 186 -9.16 12.46 -3.14
CA GLN A 186 -7.76 12.32 -3.57
C GLN A 186 -6.75 12.52 -2.42
N ALA A 187 -7.05 13.42 -1.47
CA ALA A 187 -6.22 13.62 -0.29
C ALA A 187 -6.09 12.35 0.57
N TYR A 188 -7.20 11.63 0.80
CA TYR A 188 -7.18 10.36 1.52
C TYR A 188 -6.34 9.33 0.77
N LEU A 189 -6.62 9.14 -0.52
CA LEU A 189 -5.94 8.14 -1.34
C LEU A 189 -4.42 8.39 -1.39
N ARG A 190 -3.97 9.62 -1.64
CA ARG A 190 -2.53 9.95 -1.68
C ARG A 190 -1.84 9.79 -0.33
N LEU A 191 -2.48 10.21 0.77
CA LEU A 191 -1.91 10.07 2.11
C LEU A 191 -1.86 8.61 2.55
N ARG A 192 -2.91 7.84 2.27
CA ARG A 192 -2.97 6.41 2.55
C ARG A 192 -1.90 5.66 1.76
N ASP A 193 -1.76 5.93 0.47
CA ASP A 193 -0.78 5.31 -0.40
C ASP A 193 0.65 5.58 0.08
N ALA A 194 0.97 6.85 0.37
CA ALA A 194 2.26 7.23 0.94
C ALA A 194 2.50 6.54 2.29
N SER A 195 1.43 6.36 3.09
CA SER A 195 1.51 5.70 4.37
C SER A 195 1.77 4.20 4.27
N LEU A 196 1.06 3.52 3.37
CA LEU A 196 1.25 2.09 3.13
C LEU A 196 2.64 1.82 2.57
N LEU A 197 3.11 2.57 1.57
CA LEU A 197 4.46 2.41 1.02
C LEU A 197 5.54 2.53 2.12
N LEU A 198 5.39 3.50 3.01
CA LEU A 198 6.30 3.67 4.15
C LEU A 198 6.27 2.45 5.09
N LEU A 199 5.08 1.97 5.45
CA LEU A 199 4.89 0.81 6.33
C LEU A 199 5.37 -0.49 5.69
N LEU A 200 5.13 -0.68 4.39
CA LEU A 200 5.59 -1.84 3.63
C LEU A 200 7.11 -1.88 3.53
N ARG A 201 7.75 -0.71 3.38
CA ARG A 201 9.20 -0.58 3.22
C ARG A 201 9.98 -0.67 4.53
N TYR A 202 9.56 0.10 5.54
CA TYR A 202 10.31 0.30 6.78
C TYR A 202 9.66 -0.37 7.99
N GLY A 203 8.37 -0.70 7.92
CA GLY A 203 7.68 -1.42 8.99
C GLY A 203 8.35 -2.74 9.41
N PRO A 204 8.91 -3.56 8.49
CA PRO A 204 9.67 -4.76 8.87
C PRO A 204 10.82 -4.52 9.85
N GLN A 205 11.38 -3.31 9.88
CA GLN A 205 12.47 -2.92 10.78
C GLN A 205 11.96 -2.49 12.17
N GLU A 206 10.66 -2.19 12.29
CA GLU A 206 10.02 -1.75 13.53
C GLU A 206 8.77 -2.59 13.90
N PRO A 207 8.94 -3.89 14.27
CA PRO A 207 7.81 -4.77 14.60
C PRO A 207 6.92 -4.24 15.74
N ARG A 208 7.48 -3.48 16.68
CA ARG A 208 6.73 -2.85 17.77
C ARG A 208 5.70 -1.85 17.24
N ARG A 209 6.09 -0.98 16.31
CA ARG A 209 5.17 -0.01 15.68
C ARG A 209 4.09 -0.70 14.88
N LEU A 210 4.43 -1.76 14.14
CA LEU A 210 3.42 -2.56 13.44
C LEU A 210 2.40 -3.18 14.38
N SER A 211 2.78 -3.52 15.62
CA SER A 211 1.85 -4.04 16.63
C SER A 211 0.90 -2.99 17.20
N GLU A 212 1.29 -1.71 17.16
CA GLU A 212 0.50 -0.55 17.61
C GLU A 212 -0.59 -0.20 16.58
N LEU A 213 -0.34 -0.44 15.29
CA LEU A 213 -1.28 -0.15 14.19
C LEU A 213 -2.70 -0.70 14.42
N PRO A 214 -3.75 -0.01 13.94
CA PRO A 214 -5.08 -0.58 13.82
C PRO A 214 -5.05 -1.96 13.16
N ALA A 215 -5.91 -2.89 13.62
CA ALA A 215 -5.85 -4.29 13.21
C ALA A 215 -6.01 -4.49 11.71
N ASP A 216 -6.79 -3.63 11.05
CA ASP A 216 -6.99 -3.59 9.60
C ASP A 216 -5.70 -3.21 8.86
N TYR A 217 -5.06 -2.11 9.25
CA TYR A 217 -3.80 -1.66 8.65
C TYR A 217 -2.66 -2.64 8.91
N MET A 218 -2.56 -3.15 10.14
CA MET A 218 -1.59 -4.17 10.49
C MET A 218 -1.75 -5.40 9.59
N ALA A 219 -2.99 -5.83 9.36
CA ALA A 219 -3.27 -6.99 8.55
C ALA A 219 -2.96 -6.74 7.07
N ASP A 220 -3.41 -5.62 6.51
CA ASP A 220 -3.13 -5.24 5.13
C ASP A 220 -1.61 -5.19 4.86
N VAL A 221 -0.84 -4.54 5.73
CA VAL A 221 0.64 -4.47 5.59
C VAL A 221 1.29 -5.85 5.72
N LEU A 222 0.97 -6.61 6.76
CA LEU A 222 1.62 -7.90 7.03
C LEU A 222 1.23 -9.00 6.06
N SER A 223 0.06 -8.88 5.43
CA SER A 223 -0.44 -9.79 4.39
C SER A 223 0.07 -9.47 2.99
N ALA A 224 0.53 -8.24 2.74
CA ALA A 224 0.86 -7.78 1.41
C ALA A 224 2.04 -8.56 0.81
N ASP A 225 1.94 -8.91 -0.46
CA ASP A 225 3.05 -9.52 -1.20
C ASP A 225 4.20 -8.53 -1.44
N CYS A 226 3.90 -7.23 -1.46
CA CYS A 226 4.89 -6.17 -1.62
C CYS A 226 5.66 -5.83 -0.34
N LEU A 227 5.33 -6.43 0.82
CA LEU A 227 6.04 -6.20 2.08
C LEU A 227 7.55 -6.45 1.91
N PHE A 228 8.40 -5.51 2.33
CA PHE A 228 9.85 -5.55 2.08
C PHE A 228 10.56 -6.54 2.99
N VAL A 229 10.47 -7.82 2.64
CA VAL A 229 11.03 -8.94 3.38
C VAL A 229 11.68 -9.90 2.41
N SER A 230 12.92 -10.30 2.69
CA SER A 230 13.78 -10.98 1.73
C SER A 230 13.47 -12.46 1.58
N SER A 231 12.70 -13.05 2.51
CA SER A 231 12.31 -14.46 2.47
C SER A 231 11.07 -14.77 3.31
N GLU A 232 10.46 -15.93 3.08
CA GLU A 232 9.34 -16.41 3.92
C GLU A 232 9.72 -16.60 5.38
N PHE A 233 10.98 -16.99 5.66
CA PHE A 233 11.45 -17.14 7.02
C PHE A 233 11.57 -15.79 7.74
N GLU A 234 12.07 -14.76 7.06
CA GLU A 234 12.05 -13.40 7.59
C GLU A 234 10.60 -12.90 7.81
N ARG A 235 9.67 -13.28 6.93
CA ARG A 235 8.25 -12.91 7.07
C ARG A 235 7.63 -13.56 8.30
N TYR A 236 7.92 -14.83 8.52
CA TYR A 236 7.55 -15.53 9.76
C TYR A 236 8.13 -14.85 10.99
N ASN A 237 9.43 -14.54 10.98
CA ASN A 237 10.10 -13.88 12.11
C ASN A 237 9.54 -12.49 12.39
N LEU A 238 9.15 -11.74 11.35
CA LEU A 238 8.47 -10.46 11.48
C LEU A 238 7.10 -10.64 12.15
N LEU A 239 6.24 -11.52 11.61
CA LEU A 239 4.91 -11.81 12.18
C LEU A 239 5.01 -12.27 13.65
N LYS A 240 5.97 -13.14 13.96
CA LYS A 240 6.30 -13.55 15.33
C LYS A 240 6.70 -12.36 16.19
N SER A 241 7.57 -11.49 15.71
CA SER A 241 8.05 -10.32 16.48
C SER A 241 6.94 -9.30 16.73
N VAL A 242 6.06 -9.07 15.75
CA VAL A 242 4.87 -8.23 15.90
C VAL A 242 3.91 -8.84 16.92
N LEU A 243 3.67 -10.16 16.84
CA LEU A 243 2.84 -10.87 17.81
C LEU A 243 3.42 -10.76 19.23
N MET A 244 4.70 -11.01 19.42
CA MET A 244 5.34 -10.90 20.73
C MET A 244 5.30 -9.46 21.27
N SER A 245 5.46 -8.46 20.40
CA SER A 245 5.35 -7.05 20.78
C SER A 245 3.91 -6.69 21.21
N PHE A 246 2.90 -7.17 20.47
CA PHE A 246 1.50 -7.02 20.85
C PHE A 246 1.22 -7.71 22.18
N MET A 247 1.71 -8.94 22.36
CA MET A 247 1.51 -9.69 23.61
C MET A 247 2.13 -8.96 24.81
N GLN A 248 3.31 -8.38 24.66
CA GLN A 248 3.96 -7.58 25.71
C GLN A 248 3.16 -6.32 26.07
N SER A 249 2.44 -5.70 25.13
CA SER A 249 1.63 -4.51 25.41
C SER A 249 0.30 -4.81 26.09
N VAL A 250 -0.25 -6.02 25.90
CA VAL A 250 -1.47 -6.49 26.58
C VAL A 250 -1.20 -6.83 28.05
N GLY A 251 0.03 -7.24 28.41
CA GLY A 251 0.46 -7.51 29.78
C GLY A 251 1.19 -8.86 29.92
N ASP A 252 1.25 -9.39 31.15
CA ASP A 252 1.91 -10.68 31.42
C ASP A 252 1.13 -11.84 30.80
N ILE A 253 1.59 -12.33 29.65
CA ILE A 253 1.03 -13.52 28.99
C ILE A 253 1.92 -14.73 29.21
N LYS A 254 1.33 -15.83 29.69
CA LYS A 254 2.00 -17.12 29.87
C LYS A 254 1.67 -18.07 28.72
N TRP A 255 2.69 -18.65 28.10
CA TRP A 255 2.52 -19.72 27.13
C TRP A 255 2.25 -21.04 27.85
N THR A 256 1.08 -21.62 27.64
CA THR A 256 0.73 -22.96 28.15
C THR A 256 0.64 -23.97 27.02
N SER A 257 0.63 -25.26 27.35
CA SER A 257 0.37 -26.34 26.38
C SER A 257 -1.01 -26.25 25.70
N LYS A 258 -1.92 -25.42 26.23
CA LYS A 258 -3.24 -25.15 25.65
C LYS A 258 -3.28 -23.86 24.82
N GLY A 259 -2.18 -23.12 24.72
CA GLY A 259 -2.06 -21.81 24.09
C GLY A 259 -1.71 -20.70 25.09
N PRO A 260 -1.54 -19.46 24.61
CA PRO A 260 -1.24 -18.31 25.46
C PRO A 260 -2.45 -17.92 26.32
N VAL A 261 -2.20 -17.63 27.59
CA VAL A 261 -3.19 -17.17 28.58
C VAL A 261 -2.76 -15.85 29.20
N ASP A 262 -3.71 -14.94 29.43
CA ASP A 262 -3.46 -13.67 30.09
C ASP A 262 -3.26 -13.83 31.62
N ARG A 263 -3.09 -12.71 32.32
CA ARG A 263 -2.92 -12.65 33.78
C ARG A 263 -4.10 -13.25 34.56
N ASP A 264 -5.30 -13.25 33.96
CA ASP A 264 -6.53 -13.80 34.53
C ASP A 264 -6.75 -15.27 34.13
N GLU A 265 -5.73 -15.93 33.55
CA GLU A 265 -5.79 -17.27 32.96
C GLU A 265 -6.82 -17.43 31.82
N LYS A 266 -7.30 -16.32 31.24
CA LYS A 266 -8.15 -16.37 30.05
C LYS A 266 -7.29 -16.66 28.84
N ARG A 267 -7.72 -17.68 28.10
CA ARG A 267 -7.07 -18.11 26.86
C ARG A 267 -7.32 -17.09 25.75
N LEU A 268 -6.25 -16.63 25.11
CA LEU A 268 -6.37 -15.82 23.89
C LEU A 268 -6.91 -16.68 22.74
N SER A 269 -7.91 -16.16 22.03
CA SER A 269 -8.52 -16.83 20.88
C SER A 269 -7.56 -16.90 19.69
N GLY A 270 -7.80 -17.83 18.76
CA GLY A 270 -7.02 -17.99 17.51
C GLY A 270 -5.80 -18.92 17.60
N PHE A 271 -5.20 -19.07 18.78
CA PHE A 271 -4.03 -19.95 18.97
C PHE A 271 -4.40 -21.44 19.09
N VAL A 272 -3.44 -22.29 18.73
CA VAL A 272 -3.59 -23.74 18.58
C VAL A 272 -4.26 -24.37 19.82
N ARG A 273 -5.32 -25.15 19.60
CA ARG A 273 -5.80 -26.11 20.60
C ARG A 273 -4.91 -27.35 20.49
N PRO A 274 -4.33 -27.86 21.59
CA PRO A 274 -3.55 -29.09 21.53
C PRO A 274 -4.39 -30.20 20.90
N LEU A 275 -3.82 -30.84 19.88
CA LEU A 275 -4.48 -31.92 19.15
C LEU A 275 -4.82 -33.04 20.13
N THR A 276 -6.10 -33.39 20.22
CA THR A 276 -6.51 -34.62 20.89
C THR A 276 -6.25 -35.81 19.95
N PRO A 277 -6.04 -37.04 20.47
CA PRO A 277 -5.89 -38.23 19.62
C PRO A 277 -7.06 -38.45 18.63
N ALA A 278 -8.24 -37.91 18.95
CA ALA A 278 -9.41 -37.91 18.08
C ALA A 278 -9.33 -36.88 16.94
N SER A 279 -8.81 -35.67 17.19
CA SER A 279 -8.66 -34.64 16.16
C SER A 279 -7.57 -34.98 15.15
N VAL A 280 -6.49 -35.65 15.56
CA VAL A 280 -5.44 -36.15 14.63
C VAL A 280 -6.03 -37.16 13.62
N ARG A 281 -6.94 -38.03 14.06
CA ARG A 281 -7.63 -38.99 13.18
C ARG A 281 -8.65 -38.32 12.25
N ALA A 282 -9.27 -37.22 12.68
CA ALA A 282 -10.23 -36.46 11.89
C ALA A 282 -9.54 -35.59 10.81
N VAL A 283 -8.39 -34.97 11.13
CA VAL A 283 -7.59 -34.18 10.18
C VAL A 283 -6.99 -35.07 9.09
N LYS A 284 -6.55 -36.30 9.42
CA LYS A 284 -6.17 -37.30 8.42
C LYS A 284 -7.29 -37.73 7.45
N ARG A 285 -8.56 -37.38 7.72
CA ARG A 285 -9.74 -37.82 6.93
C ARG A 285 -10.52 -36.69 6.27
N ARG A 286 -10.19 -35.41 6.51
CA ARG A 286 -10.84 -34.30 5.80
C ARG A 286 -10.24 -34.19 4.40
N ARG A 287 -10.88 -34.87 3.45
CA ARG A 287 -10.75 -34.61 2.02
C ARG A 287 -11.17 -33.16 1.80
N ILE A 288 -10.25 -32.31 1.33
CA ILE A 288 -10.65 -31.00 0.78
C ILE A 288 -11.31 -31.33 -0.54
N GLY A 289 -12.63 -31.14 -0.63
CA GLY A 289 -13.37 -31.37 -1.86
C GLY A 289 -12.99 -30.30 -2.89
N SER A 290 -12.81 -30.70 -4.15
CA SER A 290 -12.49 -29.78 -5.26
C SER A 290 -13.46 -28.60 -5.36
N GLU A 291 -14.70 -28.77 -4.89
CA GLU A 291 -15.76 -27.74 -4.88
C GLU A 291 -15.52 -26.60 -3.87
N GLU A 292 -14.71 -26.80 -2.82
CA GLU A 292 -14.32 -25.72 -1.88
C GLU A 292 -13.24 -24.79 -2.47
N LEU A 293 -12.54 -25.21 -3.53
CA LEU A 293 -11.46 -24.44 -4.18
C LEU A 293 -11.92 -23.57 -5.35
N GLU A 294 -13.12 -23.80 -5.90
CA GLU A 294 -13.59 -23.17 -7.15
C GLU A 294 -14.59 -22.02 -6.94
N ARG A 295 -15.02 -21.72 -5.71
CA ARG A 295 -16.08 -20.73 -5.43
C ARG A 295 -15.55 -19.33 -5.07
N THR A 296 -15.03 -18.59 -6.05
CA THR A 296 -14.99 -17.11 -5.95
C THR A 296 -14.66 -16.47 -7.30
N ARG A 297 -15.64 -16.37 -8.21
CA ARG A 297 -15.58 -15.42 -9.34
C ARG A 297 -16.98 -14.94 -9.73
N GLN A 298 -17.52 -13.96 -8.99
CA GLN A 298 -18.62 -13.13 -9.48
C GLN A 298 -18.46 -11.67 -9.01
N GLY A 299 -18.15 -10.78 -9.97
CA GLY A 299 -18.86 -9.51 -10.16
C GLY A 299 -18.66 -8.36 -9.18
N GLN A 300 -17.60 -8.32 -8.38
CA GLN A 300 -17.21 -7.12 -7.62
C GLN A 300 -15.77 -6.74 -7.98
N ALA A 301 -15.43 -5.45 -7.90
CA ALA A 301 -14.05 -4.99 -8.11
C ALA A 301 -13.08 -5.87 -7.31
N ASN A 302 -11.96 -6.26 -7.91
CA ASN A 302 -10.98 -7.15 -7.27
C ASN A 302 -10.33 -6.38 -6.11
N ARG A 303 -10.91 -6.47 -4.92
CA ARG A 303 -10.29 -5.92 -3.71
C ARG A 303 -9.11 -6.80 -3.30
N LEU A 304 -7.93 -6.18 -3.20
CA LEU A 304 -6.68 -6.84 -2.84
C LEU A 304 -6.32 -6.65 -1.36
N SER A 305 -6.87 -5.63 -0.71
CA SER A 305 -6.74 -5.45 0.74
C SER A 305 -7.17 -6.71 1.49
N PHE A 306 -6.32 -7.17 2.41
CA PHE A 306 -6.57 -8.38 3.17
C PHE A 306 -7.81 -8.26 4.04
N THR A 307 -8.08 -7.07 4.59
CA THR A 307 -9.33 -6.78 5.30
C THR A 307 -10.59 -7.04 4.46
N ALA A 308 -10.52 -6.97 3.14
CA ALA A 308 -11.62 -7.38 2.26
C ALA A 308 -11.66 -8.90 2.01
N LEU A 309 -10.52 -9.58 2.16
CA LEU A 309 -10.35 -11.03 1.92
C LEU A 309 -10.48 -11.88 3.19
N VAL A 310 -10.47 -11.29 4.39
CA VAL A 310 -10.66 -12.03 5.63
C VAL A 310 -12.14 -12.38 5.82
N PRO A 311 -12.47 -13.66 6.07
CA PRO A 311 -13.81 -14.04 6.48
C PRO A 311 -14.02 -13.68 7.96
N PHE A 312 -14.14 -12.39 8.27
CA PHE A 312 -14.28 -11.94 9.65
C PHE A 312 -15.50 -12.56 10.36
N GLU A 313 -16.59 -12.81 9.63
CA GLU A 313 -17.77 -13.50 10.16
C GLU A 313 -17.45 -14.91 10.71
N THR A 314 -16.58 -15.66 10.04
CA THR A 314 -16.17 -17.00 10.51
C THR A 314 -15.16 -16.92 11.65
N LEU A 315 -14.25 -15.93 11.61
CA LEU A 315 -13.29 -15.69 12.70
C LEU A 315 -13.99 -15.24 14.00
N VAL A 316 -15.10 -14.49 13.92
CA VAL A 316 -15.93 -14.14 15.09
C VAL A 316 -16.58 -15.38 15.69
N ALA A 317 -17.09 -16.30 14.86
CA ALA A 317 -17.78 -17.51 15.33
C ALA A 317 -16.84 -18.47 16.08
N ASP A 318 -15.56 -18.50 15.72
CA ASP A 318 -14.53 -19.29 16.41
C ASP A 318 -13.99 -18.62 17.70
N ALA A 319 -14.25 -17.32 17.89
CA ALA A 319 -13.86 -16.61 19.09
C ALA A 319 -14.80 -16.95 20.26
N SER A 320 -14.32 -17.78 21.19
CA SER A 320 -15.03 -18.12 22.44
C SER A 320 -15.25 -16.92 23.38
N SER A 321 -14.70 -15.75 23.05
CA SER A 321 -14.75 -14.52 23.83
C SER A 321 -15.61 -13.47 23.11
N GLY A 322 -16.94 -13.57 23.26
CA GLY A 322 -17.91 -12.49 23.07
C GLY A 322 -17.58 -11.44 22.01
N GLY A 323 -17.74 -11.78 20.73
CA GLY A 323 -18.03 -10.83 19.64
C GLY A 323 -16.90 -9.91 19.18
N VAL A 324 -15.67 -10.07 19.68
CA VAL A 324 -14.56 -9.15 19.43
C VAL A 324 -13.35 -9.93 18.90
N ILE A 325 -13.02 -9.80 17.61
CA ILE A 325 -11.79 -10.38 17.03
C ILE A 325 -10.60 -9.58 17.50
N ASP A 326 -9.82 -10.17 18.41
CA ASP A 326 -8.58 -9.58 18.90
C ASP A 326 -7.47 -9.60 17.83
N LYS A 327 -6.56 -8.62 17.87
CA LYS A 327 -5.35 -8.53 17.01
C LYS A 327 -4.55 -9.84 17.03
N ALA A 328 -4.53 -10.52 18.17
CA ALA A 328 -3.87 -11.82 18.30
C ALA A 328 -4.49 -12.90 17.39
N THR A 329 -5.81 -12.87 17.20
CA THR A 329 -6.52 -13.79 16.31
C THR A 329 -6.19 -13.50 14.85
N VAL A 330 -6.12 -12.22 14.47
CA VAL A 330 -5.69 -11.79 13.13
C VAL A 330 -4.25 -12.22 12.84
N LEU A 331 -3.32 -11.97 13.77
CA LEU A 331 -1.91 -12.38 13.63
C LEU A 331 -1.75 -13.89 13.54
N SER A 332 -2.52 -14.65 14.34
CA SER A 332 -2.51 -16.11 14.25
C SER A 332 -3.03 -16.60 12.90
N TYR A 333 -4.05 -15.94 12.34
CA TYR A 333 -4.55 -16.26 11.00
C TYR A 333 -3.50 -15.94 9.93
N LEU A 334 -2.87 -14.75 9.98
CA LEU A 334 -1.80 -14.37 9.05
C LEU A 334 -0.66 -15.39 9.05
N LEU A 335 -0.19 -15.79 10.23
CA LEU A 335 0.83 -16.84 10.37
C LEU A 335 0.43 -18.17 9.70
N LYS A 336 -0.87 -18.49 9.61
CA LYS A 336 -1.34 -19.72 8.97
C LYS A 336 -1.53 -19.58 7.45
N THR A 337 -1.88 -18.39 6.97
CA THR A 337 -2.36 -18.22 5.58
C THR A 337 -1.42 -17.45 4.67
N THR A 338 -0.54 -16.59 5.21
CA THR A 338 0.28 -15.70 4.37
C THR A 338 1.74 -16.13 4.23
N VAL A 339 2.21 -17.06 5.07
CA VAL A 339 3.59 -17.57 5.06
C VAL A 339 3.66 -18.88 4.28
N HIS A 340 4.53 -18.93 3.26
CA HIS A 340 4.78 -20.15 2.50
C HIS A 340 5.90 -20.98 3.15
N TYR A 341 5.55 -21.74 4.19
CA TYR A 341 6.50 -22.57 4.96
C TYR A 341 7.29 -23.58 4.11
N SER A 342 6.74 -24.04 2.98
CA SER A 342 7.41 -24.97 2.06
C SER A 342 8.73 -24.42 1.48
N ASN A 343 8.92 -23.10 1.50
CA ASN A 343 10.12 -22.44 0.97
C ASN A 343 11.25 -22.35 2.01
N MET A 344 10.99 -22.74 3.26
CA MET A 344 11.98 -22.65 4.34
C MET A 344 12.95 -23.84 4.32
N THR A 345 14.16 -23.63 4.83
CA THR A 345 15.12 -24.72 5.08
C THR A 345 14.67 -25.63 6.21
N PHE A 346 15.25 -26.83 6.29
CA PHE A 346 14.99 -27.76 7.39
C PHE A 346 15.29 -27.11 8.75
N ASP A 347 16.40 -26.37 8.85
CA ASP A 347 16.79 -25.66 10.06
C ASP A 347 15.79 -24.56 10.42
N GLN A 348 15.34 -23.78 9.43
CA GLN A 348 14.32 -22.75 9.62
C GLN A 348 12.98 -23.35 10.08
N LEU A 349 12.53 -24.46 9.49
CA LEU A 349 11.31 -25.17 9.91
C LEU A 349 11.45 -25.77 11.31
N SER A 350 12.66 -26.20 11.69
CA SER A 350 12.96 -26.67 13.04
C SER A 350 12.84 -25.56 14.07
N ASP A 351 13.27 -24.34 13.72
CA ASP A 351 13.08 -23.15 14.57
C ASP A 351 11.60 -22.75 14.68
N VAL A 352 10.86 -22.73 13.56
CA VAL A 352 9.39 -22.50 13.55
C VAL A 352 8.68 -23.50 14.46
N ARG A 353 9.06 -24.78 14.41
CA ARG A 353 8.51 -25.82 15.28
C ARG A 353 8.83 -25.56 16.75
N ARG A 354 10.08 -25.19 17.06
CA ARG A 354 10.53 -24.94 18.44
C ARG A 354 9.76 -23.79 19.09
N ASP A 355 9.36 -22.80 18.31
CA ASP A 355 8.58 -21.66 18.79
C ASP A 355 7.18 -22.03 19.28
N GLY A 356 6.58 -23.10 18.74
CA GLY A 356 5.25 -23.58 19.16
C GLY A 356 4.09 -22.63 18.87
N ILE A 357 4.30 -21.60 18.04
CA ILE A 357 3.27 -20.59 17.70
C ILE A 357 2.29 -21.14 16.66
N VAL A 358 2.79 -21.92 15.70
CA VAL A 358 2.06 -22.51 14.58
C VAL A 358 1.88 -24.00 14.81
N ASP A 359 0.79 -24.58 14.29
CA ASP A 359 0.50 -26.01 14.44
C ASP A 359 1.63 -26.86 13.82
N GLU A 360 2.11 -27.88 14.56
CA GLU A 360 3.08 -28.84 14.05
C GLU A 360 2.62 -29.48 12.74
N ALA A 361 1.31 -29.65 12.53
CA ALA A 361 0.77 -30.16 11.27
C ALA A 361 1.14 -29.29 10.06
N ILE A 362 1.23 -27.96 10.22
CA ILE A 362 1.67 -27.04 9.16
C ILE A 362 3.15 -27.24 8.88
N VAL A 363 3.98 -27.35 9.91
CA VAL A 363 5.42 -27.57 9.77
C VAL A 363 5.72 -28.92 9.11
N PHE A 364 5.07 -29.99 9.57
CA PHE A 364 5.23 -31.32 8.97
C PHE A 364 4.75 -31.34 7.52
N ARG A 365 3.60 -30.71 7.22
CA ARG A 365 3.13 -30.57 5.84
C ARG A 365 4.13 -29.82 4.97
N ALA A 366 4.74 -28.74 5.48
CA ALA A 366 5.74 -27.97 4.76
C ALA A 366 6.99 -28.79 4.43
N LEU A 367 7.46 -29.63 5.37
CA LEU A 367 8.56 -30.57 5.11
C LEU A 367 8.23 -31.52 3.96
N TRP A 368 7.05 -32.15 4.00
CA TRP A 368 6.60 -33.03 2.91
C TRP A 368 6.42 -32.30 1.57
N GLN A 369 5.93 -31.06 1.59
CA GLN A 369 5.78 -30.24 0.39
C GLN A 369 7.14 -29.87 -0.20
N ARG A 370 8.14 -29.58 0.64
CA ARG A 370 9.51 -29.30 0.20
C ARG A 370 10.14 -30.51 -0.51
N GLU A 371 10.03 -31.69 0.07
CA GLU A 371 10.49 -32.94 -0.58
C GLU A 371 9.75 -33.19 -1.91
N ALA A 372 8.45 -32.89 -1.96
CA ALA A 372 7.69 -32.98 -3.20
C ALA A 372 8.08 -31.91 -4.23
N LEU A 373 8.48 -30.72 -3.79
CA LEU A 373 8.94 -29.63 -4.66
C LEU A 373 10.27 -29.98 -5.31
N GLU A 374 11.21 -30.57 -4.56
CA GLU A 374 12.45 -31.09 -5.14
C GLU A 374 12.17 -32.12 -6.24
N ARG A 375 11.14 -32.96 -6.09
CA ARG A 375 10.67 -33.86 -7.16
C ARG A 375 10.15 -33.13 -8.40
N VAL A 376 9.42 -32.02 -8.22
CA VAL A 376 8.86 -31.24 -9.34
C VAL A 376 9.95 -30.47 -10.08
N LEU A 377 10.95 -29.98 -9.36
CA LEU A 377 12.05 -29.18 -9.90
C LEU A 377 13.16 -30.06 -10.49
N TYR A 378 13.43 -31.21 -9.87
CA TYR A 378 14.51 -32.13 -10.21
C TYR A 378 14.02 -33.59 -10.27
N PRO A 379 13.13 -33.94 -11.22
CA PRO A 379 12.49 -35.26 -11.27
C PRO A 379 13.46 -36.44 -11.44
N TYR A 380 14.67 -36.21 -11.94
CA TYR A 380 15.68 -37.24 -12.20
C TYR A 380 16.52 -37.66 -10.97
N TYR A 381 16.48 -36.88 -9.90
CA TYR A 381 17.29 -37.11 -8.70
C TYR A 381 16.49 -37.70 -7.52
N THR A 382 15.18 -37.95 -7.71
CA THR A 382 14.34 -38.45 -6.63
C THR A 382 14.33 -39.97 -6.56
N ASP A 383 14.61 -40.50 -5.38
CA ASP A 383 14.56 -41.94 -5.07
C ASP A 383 13.15 -42.50 -5.32
N ALA A 384 13.07 -43.69 -5.93
CA ALA A 384 11.82 -44.39 -6.19
C ALA A 384 11.03 -44.67 -4.89
N ALA A 385 11.72 -44.96 -3.78
CA ALA A 385 11.09 -45.18 -2.48
C ALA A 385 10.45 -43.89 -1.93
N LEU A 386 11.13 -42.75 -2.06
CA LEU A 386 10.62 -41.43 -1.67
C LEU A 386 9.42 -41.02 -2.53
N SER A 387 9.47 -41.31 -3.83
CA SER A 387 8.38 -41.06 -4.79
C SER A 387 7.08 -41.78 -4.40
N VAL A 388 7.18 -43.05 -3.97
CA VAL A 388 6.02 -43.82 -3.48
C VAL A 388 5.46 -43.24 -2.18
N ALA A 389 6.33 -42.91 -1.22
CA ALA A 389 5.91 -42.31 0.05
C ALA A 389 5.22 -40.95 -0.12
N LEU A 390 5.69 -40.12 -1.06
CA LEU A 390 5.06 -38.84 -1.40
C LEU A 390 3.69 -39.03 -2.06
N ASN A 391 3.55 -39.99 -2.97
CA ASN A 391 2.26 -40.29 -3.59
C ASN A 391 1.24 -40.77 -2.55
N GLU A 392 1.68 -41.59 -1.58
CA GLU A 392 0.86 -42.08 -0.47
C GLU A 392 0.45 -40.95 0.49
N TYR A 393 1.38 -40.07 0.86
CA TYR A 393 1.12 -38.97 1.80
C TYR A 393 0.15 -37.93 1.24
N PHE A 394 0.29 -37.57 -0.04
CA PHE A 394 -0.57 -36.57 -0.68
C PHE A 394 -1.82 -37.17 -1.34
N ASP A 395 -1.97 -38.51 -1.39
CA ASP A 395 -3.10 -39.20 -2.03
C ASP A 395 -3.38 -38.66 -3.45
N VAL A 396 -2.31 -38.59 -4.26
CA VAL A 396 -2.33 -38.04 -5.62
C VAL A 396 -2.22 -39.20 -6.59
N ASP A 397 -3.27 -39.41 -7.39
CA ASP A 397 -3.17 -40.26 -8.57
C ASP A 397 -2.11 -39.64 -9.51
N PRO A 398 -1.09 -40.38 -9.97
CA PRO A 398 -0.06 -39.87 -10.87
C PRO A 398 -0.62 -39.25 -12.17
N SER A 399 -1.86 -39.55 -12.55
CA SER A 399 -2.55 -38.95 -13.70
C SER A 399 -3.24 -37.61 -13.43
N ASP A 400 -3.49 -37.23 -12.18
CA ASP A 400 -4.22 -36.00 -11.82
C ASP A 400 -3.28 -34.81 -11.58
N VAL A 401 -2.79 -34.25 -12.68
CA VAL A 401 -1.87 -33.09 -12.68
C VAL A 401 -2.50 -31.85 -12.02
N LYS A 402 -3.83 -31.69 -12.09
CA LYS A 402 -4.56 -30.57 -11.46
C LYS A 402 -4.53 -30.70 -9.94
N ARG A 403 -4.90 -31.86 -9.39
CA ARG A 403 -4.84 -32.14 -7.96
C ARG A 403 -3.41 -32.15 -7.43
N LYS A 404 -2.44 -32.61 -8.24
CA LYS A 404 -1.01 -32.53 -7.92
C LYS A 404 -0.55 -31.08 -7.76
N LYS A 405 -0.86 -30.20 -8.71
CA LYS A 405 -0.57 -28.76 -8.61
C LYS A 405 -1.26 -28.12 -7.40
N LEU A 406 -2.49 -28.53 -7.11
CA LEU A 406 -3.30 -27.95 -6.04
C LEU A 406 -2.89 -28.41 -4.63
N LEU A 407 -2.38 -29.63 -4.48
CA LEU A 407 -1.91 -30.18 -3.20
C LEU A 407 -0.45 -29.84 -2.89
N LEU A 408 0.40 -29.83 -3.91
CA LEU A 408 1.82 -29.48 -3.80
C LEU A 408 2.03 -27.96 -3.81
N GLY A 409 1.11 -27.20 -4.40
CA GLY A 409 1.25 -25.78 -4.63
C GLY A 409 2.24 -25.46 -5.77
N THR A 410 2.25 -24.21 -6.21
CA THR A 410 3.35 -23.67 -7.03
C THR A 410 4.37 -23.06 -6.07
N PRO A 411 5.67 -23.39 -6.17
CA PRO A 411 6.67 -22.77 -5.31
C PRO A 411 6.78 -21.29 -5.66
N ARG A 412 6.48 -20.44 -4.67
CA ARG A 412 6.45 -18.99 -4.80
C ARG A 412 7.54 -18.38 -3.93
N PHE A 413 8.66 -18.01 -4.52
CA PHE A 413 9.76 -17.36 -3.83
C PHE A 413 9.57 -15.85 -3.78
N ARG A 414 10.19 -15.21 -2.79
CA ARG A 414 10.27 -13.75 -2.73
C ARG A 414 11.69 -13.32 -2.40
N PHE A 415 12.05 -12.15 -2.87
CA PHE A 415 13.28 -11.45 -2.47
C PHE A 415 13.11 -9.94 -2.68
N CYS A 416 14.00 -9.16 -2.08
CA CYS A 416 14.00 -7.71 -2.17
C CYS A 416 15.23 -7.21 -2.91
N ALA A 417 15.09 -6.08 -3.60
CA ALA A 417 16.22 -5.41 -4.24
C ALA A 417 16.13 -3.88 -4.06
N SER A 418 17.30 -3.26 -3.95
CA SER A 418 17.47 -1.80 -3.92
C SER A 418 18.39 -1.40 -5.07
N ILE A 419 17.99 -0.38 -5.83
CA ILE A 419 18.69 0.06 -7.05
C ILE A 419 18.88 1.58 -6.99
N ASP A 420 20.12 2.05 -7.06
CA ASP A 420 20.43 3.47 -7.02
C ASP A 420 20.39 4.09 -8.42
N ILE A 421 19.37 4.90 -8.68
CA ILE A 421 19.24 5.71 -9.89
C ILE A 421 20.06 7.00 -9.68
N THR A 422 21.21 7.05 -10.33
CA THR A 422 22.12 8.22 -10.34
C THR A 422 21.49 9.42 -11.04
N SER A 423 21.84 10.65 -10.65
CA SER A 423 21.31 11.87 -11.26
C SER A 423 21.50 11.92 -12.80
N PRO A 424 20.54 12.49 -13.55
CA PRO A 424 20.54 12.52 -15.01
C PRO A 424 21.65 13.43 -15.55
N SER A 425 22.77 12.82 -15.97
CA SER A 425 23.87 13.52 -16.63
C SER A 425 24.66 12.56 -17.52
N GLU A 426 25.26 13.08 -18.60
CA GLU A 426 26.15 12.31 -19.48
C GLU A 426 27.33 11.71 -18.70
N GLY A 427 27.87 12.45 -17.72
CA GLY A 427 28.94 11.96 -16.83
C GLY A 427 28.54 10.74 -15.98
N ASN A 428 27.25 10.59 -15.70
CA ASN A 428 26.69 9.42 -15.03
C ASN A 428 26.24 8.33 -16.02
N GLY A 429 26.58 8.43 -17.31
CA GLY A 429 26.28 7.43 -18.33
C GLY A 429 24.82 7.42 -18.79
N TRP A 430 24.09 8.52 -18.63
CA TRP A 430 22.79 8.70 -19.25
C TRP A 430 22.96 9.06 -20.73
N VAL A 431 22.13 8.45 -21.58
CA VAL A 431 22.17 8.67 -23.03
C VAL A 431 21.00 9.57 -23.43
N GLN A 432 21.29 10.63 -24.18
CA GLN A 432 20.26 11.48 -24.76
C GLN A 432 19.66 10.80 -25.98
N GLU A 433 18.34 10.63 -25.99
CA GLU A 433 17.62 10.22 -27.19
C GLU A 433 17.58 11.43 -28.14
N GLN A 434 18.22 11.32 -29.31
CA GLN A 434 18.03 12.28 -30.40
C GLN A 434 16.80 11.82 -31.17
N ASP A 435 15.80 12.68 -31.32
CA ASP A 435 14.62 12.39 -32.12
C ASP A 435 15.02 11.95 -33.53
N VAL A 436 14.73 10.70 -33.89
CA VAL A 436 14.74 10.21 -35.27
C VAL A 436 13.43 10.63 -35.93
N PHE A 437 13.19 11.94 -36.01
CA PHE A 437 12.18 12.52 -36.88
C PHE A 437 12.83 13.62 -37.70
N ASN A 438 13.68 13.20 -38.63
CA ASN A 438 14.01 13.97 -39.82
C ASN A 438 14.56 13.00 -40.86
N GLU A 439 13.69 12.58 -41.77
CA GLU A 439 13.95 12.25 -43.18
C GLU A 439 12.71 11.51 -43.70
N ASP A 440 11.64 12.27 -43.98
CA ASP A 440 10.63 11.98 -45.01
C ASP A 440 9.61 13.14 -45.01
N ALA A 441 10.10 14.37 -45.18
CA ALA A 441 9.29 15.45 -45.72
C ALA A 441 9.70 15.58 -47.18
N SER A 442 9.00 14.82 -48.03
CA SER A 442 8.97 15.05 -49.47
C SER A 442 8.68 16.53 -49.73
N GLU A 443 9.43 17.09 -50.66
CA GLU A 443 9.20 18.37 -51.29
C GLU A 443 7.73 18.48 -51.71
N ASP A 444 6.94 19.30 -51.02
CA ASP A 444 5.77 19.94 -51.59
C ASP A 444 5.65 21.33 -50.96
N GLU A 445 5.84 22.32 -51.83
CA GLU A 445 5.58 23.73 -51.58
C GLU A 445 4.10 23.91 -51.24
N ASP A 446 3.81 24.54 -50.10
CA ASP A 446 2.71 25.49 -49.97
C ASP A 446 2.90 26.30 -48.68
N GLY A 447 3.29 27.56 -48.85
CA GLY A 447 3.47 28.49 -47.76
C GLY A 447 2.14 29.09 -47.36
N GLU A 448 1.77 29.01 -46.08
CA GLU A 448 0.84 29.95 -45.48
C GLU A 448 0.95 29.97 -43.93
N TRP A 449 1.19 31.17 -43.41
CA TRP A 449 1.05 31.63 -42.00
C TRP A 449 1.88 30.93 -40.91
N ARG A 450 3.12 31.41 -40.70
CA ARG A 450 3.80 31.30 -39.40
C ARG A 450 3.54 32.57 -38.58
N SER A 451 2.81 32.43 -37.49
CA SER A 451 2.78 33.39 -36.38
C SER A 451 4.07 33.27 -35.57
N ASP A 452 4.59 34.42 -35.12
CA ASP A 452 5.75 34.56 -34.24
C ASP A 452 5.45 34.04 -32.81
N ASP A 453 5.31 32.72 -32.65
CA ASP A 453 5.28 32.06 -31.33
C ASP A 453 6.59 31.29 -31.08
N GLU A 454 7.71 32.03 -30.98
CA GLU A 454 9.06 31.52 -30.68
C GLU A 454 9.26 31.02 -29.22
N GLU A 455 8.22 30.55 -28.53
CA GLU A 455 8.35 30.04 -27.16
C GLU A 455 7.83 28.60 -26.93
N SER A 456 7.28 27.94 -27.96
CA SER A 456 6.56 26.66 -27.78
C SER A 456 7.24 25.41 -28.35
N ASN A 457 8.40 25.50 -28.99
CA ASN A 457 9.13 24.34 -29.54
C ASN A 457 10.51 24.12 -28.89
N LYS A 458 10.56 24.07 -27.56
CA LYS A 458 11.73 23.53 -26.85
C LYS A 458 11.70 22.01 -27.00
N ILE A 459 12.53 21.49 -27.92
CA ILE A 459 12.82 20.06 -28.07
C ILE A 459 13.11 19.48 -26.66
N MET A 460 12.19 18.70 -26.12
CA MET A 460 12.35 18.08 -24.80
C MET A 460 13.42 17.00 -24.89
N LYS A 461 14.59 17.26 -24.32
CA LYS A 461 15.69 16.27 -24.27
C LYS A 461 15.34 15.17 -23.27
N VAL A 462 14.99 13.99 -23.79
CA VAL A 462 14.76 12.79 -22.98
C VAL A 462 16.10 12.08 -22.76
N LEU A 463 16.39 11.74 -21.51
CA LEU A 463 17.56 10.96 -21.09
C LEU A 463 17.12 9.56 -20.69
N LYS A 464 17.79 8.52 -21.22
CA LYS A 464 17.54 7.11 -20.89
C LYS A 464 18.78 6.45 -20.29
N LYS A 465 18.58 5.59 -19.30
CA LYS A 465 19.62 4.71 -18.75
C LYS A 465 19.02 3.44 -18.14
N THR A 466 19.76 2.35 -18.25
CA THR A 466 19.39 1.06 -17.63
C THR A 466 20.25 0.81 -16.38
N PHE A 467 19.60 0.41 -15.30
CA PHE A 467 20.20 0.07 -14.01
C PHE A 467 19.89 -1.38 -13.65
N TYR A 468 20.75 -1.98 -12.83
CA TYR A 468 20.60 -3.37 -12.38
C TYR A 468 20.72 -3.47 -10.86
N SER A 469 19.92 -4.33 -10.24
CA SER A 469 20.08 -4.71 -8.84
C SER A 469 21.29 -5.62 -8.63
N LYS A 470 21.63 -5.84 -7.36
CA LYS A 470 22.39 -7.02 -6.96
C LYS A 470 21.66 -8.29 -7.42
N ALA A 471 22.44 -9.30 -7.78
CA ALA A 471 21.91 -10.56 -8.24
C ALA A 471 21.56 -11.48 -7.05
N GLU A 472 20.45 -12.18 -7.14
CA GLU A 472 19.92 -13.09 -6.13
C GLU A 472 19.82 -14.50 -6.70
N THR A 473 20.26 -15.52 -5.95
CA THR A 473 20.24 -16.91 -6.44
C THR A 473 19.09 -17.69 -5.81
N ILE A 474 18.16 -18.15 -6.64
CA ILE A 474 17.00 -18.96 -6.21
C ILE A 474 17.09 -20.30 -6.92
N LEU A 475 17.15 -21.39 -6.14
CA LEU A 475 17.23 -22.76 -6.65
C LEU A 475 18.35 -22.97 -7.71
N GLY A 476 19.50 -22.32 -7.51
CA GLY A 476 20.66 -22.40 -8.40
C GLY A 476 20.56 -21.55 -9.67
N VAL A 477 19.49 -20.78 -9.86
CA VAL A 477 19.37 -19.80 -10.94
C VAL A 477 19.56 -18.39 -10.36
N THR A 478 20.46 -17.63 -10.96
CA THR A 478 20.74 -16.25 -10.56
C THR A 478 19.85 -15.28 -11.32
N TYR A 479 19.16 -14.39 -10.59
CA TYR A 479 18.26 -13.37 -11.11
C TYR A 479 18.72 -11.97 -10.73
N ARG A 480 18.43 -10.97 -11.56
CA ARG A 480 18.64 -9.55 -11.26
C ARG A 480 17.47 -8.72 -11.77
N VAL A 481 17.11 -7.65 -11.07
CA VAL A 481 16.10 -6.70 -11.53
C VAL A 481 16.76 -5.66 -12.41
N GLN A 482 16.20 -5.45 -13.60
CA GLN A 482 16.53 -4.36 -14.50
C GLN A 482 15.53 -3.22 -14.32
N ILE A 483 16.02 -1.98 -14.22
CA ILE A 483 15.21 -0.76 -14.34
C ILE A 483 15.64 -0.02 -15.60
N GLU A 484 14.73 0.18 -16.54
CA GLU A 484 14.88 1.20 -17.58
C GLU A 484 14.28 2.51 -17.08
N ALA A 485 15.13 3.51 -16.87
CA ALA A 485 14.72 4.84 -16.41
C ALA A 485 14.81 5.85 -17.55
N GLN A 486 13.79 6.69 -17.66
CA GLN A 486 13.70 7.84 -18.57
C GLN A 486 13.34 9.09 -17.79
N THR A 487 13.89 10.24 -18.15
CA THR A 487 13.53 11.53 -17.54
C THR A 487 13.74 12.67 -18.51
N THR A 488 13.03 13.77 -18.30
CA THR A 488 13.32 15.06 -18.94
C THR A 488 14.10 15.92 -17.95
N LEU A 489 15.04 16.74 -18.44
CA LEU A 489 15.87 17.59 -17.57
C LEU A 489 15.10 18.62 -16.72
N GLN A 490 13.79 18.77 -16.94
CA GLN A 490 12.93 19.73 -16.23
C GLN A 490 12.01 19.06 -15.20
N ASP A 491 11.91 17.73 -15.19
CA ASP A 491 11.01 17.00 -14.29
C ASP A 491 11.76 16.39 -13.10
N ASP A 492 11.21 16.57 -11.90
CA ASP A 492 11.63 15.88 -10.67
C ASP A 492 11.06 14.44 -10.61
N MET A 493 10.93 13.79 -11.78
CA MET A 493 10.36 12.46 -11.92
C MET A 493 11.15 11.59 -12.89
N PHE A 494 11.27 10.31 -12.56
CA PHE A 494 11.76 9.27 -13.44
C PHE A 494 10.60 8.40 -13.89
N SER A 495 10.49 8.19 -15.20
CA SER A 495 9.64 7.18 -15.77
C SER A 495 10.39 5.85 -15.80
N CYS A 496 9.92 4.87 -15.04
CA CYS A 496 10.62 3.61 -14.81
C CYS A 496 9.83 2.41 -15.32
N ARG A 497 10.52 1.49 -16.00
CA ARG A 497 10.03 0.15 -16.37
C ARG A 497 10.92 -0.91 -15.72
N PHE A 498 10.29 -1.95 -15.16
CA PHE A 498 10.97 -3.00 -14.40
C PHE A 498 10.87 -4.36 -15.10
N GLU A 499 11.97 -5.11 -15.11
CA GLU A 499 12.02 -6.46 -15.67
C GLU A 499 12.91 -7.37 -14.82
N LEU A 500 12.60 -8.66 -14.77
CA LEU A 500 13.43 -9.66 -14.10
C LEU A 500 14.28 -10.40 -15.13
N GLN A 501 15.61 -10.31 -15.02
CA GLN A 501 16.54 -11.00 -15.91
C GLN A 501 17.23 -12.17 -15.23
N LYS A 502 17.46 -13.26 -15.99
CA LYS A 502 18.39 -14.33 -15.61
C LYS A 502 19.82 -13.83 -15.83
N ASP A 503 20.63 -13.82 -14.78
CA ASP A 503 22.02 -13.39 -14.84
C ASP A 503 22.89 -14.56 -15.32
N ILE A 504 22.97 -14.72 -16.64
CA ILE A 504 23.89 -15.67 -17.27
C ILE A 504 25.27 -15.01 -17.20
N GLY A 505 26.04 -15.36 -16.17
CA GLY A 505 27.37 -14.80 -15.96
C GLY A 505 28.18 -14.81 -17.27
N ARG A 506 28.66 -13.64 -17.70
CA ARG A 506 29.63 -13.54 -18.79
C ARG A 506 30.97 -14.10 -18.30
N THR A 507 31.10 -15.42 -18.24
CA THR A 507 32.40 -16.06 -18.15
C THR A 507 33.06 -16.02 -19.52
N ASN A 508 34.09 -15.17 -19.64
CA ASN A 508 34.95 -15.11 -20.82
C ASN A 508 35.70 -16.45 -20.98
N THR A 509 35.11 -17.40 -21.69
CA THR A 509 35.86 -18.49 -22.33
C THR A 509 34.99 -19.06 -23.44
N LYS A 510 35.36 -18.76 -24.70
CA LYS A 510 34.71 -19.23 -25.95
C LYS A 510 34.69 -20.76 -26.13
N GLN A 511 35.04 -21.54 -25.10
CA GLN A 511 34.98 -23.00 -25.07
C GLN A 511 33.87 -23.53 -24.15
N GLN A 512 33.26 -22.69 -23.30
CA GLN A 512 32.05 -23.07 -22.53
C GLN A 512 30.75 -22.74 -23.25
N GLU A 513 30.75 -21.87 -24.26
CA GLU A 513 29.55 -21.51 -25.02
C GLU A 513 28.96 -22.70 -25.81
N GLU A 514 29.77 -23.67 -26.27
CA GLU A 514 29.28 -24.86 -27.00
C GLU A 514 28.81 -26.02 -26.09
N GLU A 515 29.32 -26.14 -24.87
CA GLU A 515 28.83 -27.11 -23.88
C GLU A 515 27.65 -26.57 -23.06
N MET A 516 27.62 -25.26 -22.76
CA MET A 516 26.47 -24.60 -22.12
C MET A 516 25.29 -24.43 -23.06
N THR A 517 25.47 -24.31 -24.38
CA THR A 517 24.32 -24.27 -25.31
C THR A 517 23.60 -25.60 -25.43
N LYS A 518 24.26 -26.73 -25.15
CA LYS A 518 23.58 -28.05 -25.06
C LYS A 518 22.85 -28.24 -23.73
N SER A 519 23.41 -27.79 -22.60
CA SER A 519 22.73 -27.90 -21.29
C SER A 519 21.68 -26.80 -21.03
N ALA A 520 21.81 -25.62 -21.63
CA ALA A 520 20.86 -24.51 -21.51
C ALA A 520 19.55 -24.73 -22.30
N VAL A 521 19.54 -25.66 -23.25
CA VAL A 521 18.32 -26.06 -23.97
C VAL A 521 17.46 -27.03 -23.14
N GLU A 522 18.03 -27.73 -22.15
CA GLU A 522 17.33 -28.81 -21.44
C GLU A 522 16.57 -28.38 -20.17
N ASN A 523 16.84 -27.21 -19.58
CA ASN A 523 16.16 -26.76 -18.35
C ASN A 523 15.64 -25.31 -18.41
N LYS A 524 14.72 -25.03 -19.35
CA LYS A 524 13.89 -23.83 -19.27
C LYS A 524 12.77 -24.07 -18.26
N SER A 525 13.05 -23.85 -16.97
CA SER A 525 11.98 -23.68 -15.98
C SER A 525 11.12 -22.50 -16.39
N LYS A 526 9.80 -22.76 -16.51
CA LYS A 526 8.83 -21.71 -16.80
C LYS A 526 8.67 -20.84 -15.55
N ILE A 527 8.70 -19.52 -15.68
CA ILE A 527 8.51 -18.63 -14.53
C ILE A 527 7.31 -17.69 -14.71
N HIS A 528 6.70 -17.33 -13.59
CA HIS A 528 5.77 -16.21 -13.49
C HIS A 528 6.26 -15.32 -12.36
N TYR A 529 6.41 -14.02 -12.60
CA TYR A 529 6.86 -13.11 -11.57
C TYR A 529 6.02 -11.83 -11.48
N TRP A 530 6.11 -11.22 -10.32
CA TRP A 530 5.56 -9.91 -9.98
C TRP A 530 6.68 -9.05 -9.38
N ILE A 531 6.77 -7.80 -9.83
CA ILE A 531 7.65 -6.79 -9.24
C ILE A 531 6.76 -5.72 -8.62
N HIS A 532 6.98 -5.40 -7.36
CA HIS A 532 6.29 -4.33 -6.64
C HIS A 532 7.25 -3.20 -6.33
N CYS A 533 6.88 -1.96 -6.63
CA CYS A 533 7.68 -0.77 -6.33
C CYS A 533 7.23 -0.16 -4.99
N LEU A 534 8.18 0.05 -4.08
CA LEU A 534 7.92 0.61 -2.75
C LEU A 534 8.22 2.12 -2.64
N ASN A 535 8.69 2.72 -3.72
CA ASN A 535 8.83 4.17 -3.80
C ASN A 535 7.49 4.82 -4.08
N ARG A 536 7.35 6.09 -3.73
CA ARG A 536 6.18 6.88 -4.14
C ARG A 536 6.14 7.00 -5.64
N HIS A 537 5.04 6.55 -6.22
CA HIS A 537 4.88 6.54 -7.66
C HIS A 537 3.45 6.85 -8.10
N GLU A 538 3.33 7.31 -9.34
CA GLU A 538 2.07 7.43 -10.06
C GLU A 538 2.03 6.40 -11.19
N CYS A 539 0.87 5.77 -11.38
CA CYS A 539 0.65 4.75 -12.40
C CYS A 539 0.16 5.39 -13.70
N ILE A 540 0.66 4.93 -14.85
CA ILE A 540 0.34 5.53 -16.16
C ILE A 540 -0.88 4.86 -16.86
N VAL A 541 -1.38 3.71 -16.37
CA VAL A 541 -2.41 2.89 -17.09
C VAL A 541 -3.82 2.99 -16.45
N ASN A 542 -4.87 2.99 -17.28
CA ASN A 542 -6.28 3.15 -16.90
C ASN A 542 -6.83 2.03 -15.98
N HIS A 543 -7.22 2.43 -14.76
CA HIS A 543 -7.61 1.56 -13.64
C HIS A 543 -9.10 1.16 -13.57
N HIS A 544 -9.80 0.95 -14.68
CA HIS A 544 -11.28 0.80 -14.62
C HIS A 544 -11.82 -0.44 -13.88
N GLN A 545 -10.97 -1.36 -13.41
CA GLN A 545 -11.39 -2.61 -12.74
C GLN A 545 -10.87 -2.78 -11.30
N ILE A 546 -10.10 -1.82 -10.76
CA ILE A 546 -9.43 -1.96 -9.46
C ILE A 546 -9.90 -0.87 -8.51
N ASP A 547 -10.10 -1.23 -7.24
CA ASP A 547 -10.42 -0.27 -6.19
C ASP A 547 -9.26 0.74 -6.05
N PRO A 548 -9.51 2.07 -6.06
CA PRO A 548 -8.48 3.07 -5.85
C PRO A 548 -7.66 2.87 -4.57
N GLU A 549 -8.22 2.26 -3.53
CA GLU A 549 -7.50 1.92 -2.30
C GLU A 549 -6.48 0.78 -2.51
N ASP A 550 -6.55 0.00 -3.58
CA ASP A 550 -5.65 -1.15 -3.80
C ASP A 550 -4.51 -0.85 -4.78
N ARG A 551 -4.46 0.35 -5.35
CA ARG A 551 -3.49 0.75 -6.37
C ARG A 551 -2.03 0.47 -5.98
N VAL A 552 -1.64 0.80 -4.75
CA VAL A 552 -0.26 0.61 -4.24
C VAL A 552 0.10 -0.86 -4.01
N LEU A 553 -0.88 -1.74 -3.84
CA LEU A 553 -0.65 -3.16 -3.63
C LEU A 553 -0.38 -3.92 -4.95
N LEU A 554 -0.62 -3.26 -6.09
CA LEU A 554 -0.42 -3.84 -7.40
C LEU A 554 1.06 -4.04 -7.71
N ALA A 555 1.33 -5.05 -8.52
CA ALA A 555 2.63 -5.21 -9.14
C ALA A 555 2.80 -4.15 -10.25
N VAL A 556 3.97 -3.50 -10.27
CA VAL A 556 4.40 -2.61 -11.36
C VAL A 556 4.90 -3.38 -12.58
N THR A 557 5.11 -4.69 -12.44
CA THR A 557 5.33 -5.61 -13.56
C THR A 557 4.73 -6.94 -13.16
N GLU A 558 3.90 -7.52 -14.02
CA GLU A 558 3.50 -8.93 -13.94
C GLU A 558 3.82 -9.57 -15.28
N GLN A 559 4.62 -10.64 -15.28
CA GLN A 559 4.94 -11.38 -16.50
C GLN A 559 4.55 -12.84 -16.35
N ARG A 560 3.69 -13.31 -17.27
CA ARG A 560 3.32 -14.71 -17.44
C ARG A 560 3.88 -15.20 -18.76
N GLU A 561 4.57 -16.34 -18.75
CA GLU A 561 5.12 -16.91 -20.00
C GLU A 561 4.05 -17.26 -21.05
N GLU A 562 2.82 -17.55 -20.62
CA GLU A 562 1.71 -17.94 -21.52
C GLU A 562 0.86 -16.73 -21.97
N ASP A 563 1.08 -15.54 -21.39
CA ASP A 563 0.32 -14.34 -21.72
C ASP A 563 1.15 -13.07 -21.41
N PRO A 564 1.82 -12.47 -22.41
CA PRO A 564 2.86 -11.47 -22.15
C PRO A 564 2.35 -10.11 -21.63
N ASN A 565 1.04 -9.84 -21.64
CA ASN A 565 0.48 -8.49 -21.44
C ASN A 565 -0.65 -8.40 -20.39
N ILE A 566 -0.52 -9.07 -19.24
CA ILE A 566 -1.42 -8.83 -18.10
C ILE A 566 -0.64 -8.16 -16.96
N GLY A 567 0.00 -7.03 -17.25
CA GLY A 567 0.61 -6.16 -16.25
C GLY A 567 -0.30 -4.95 -16.02
N TYR A 568 -0.84 -4.80 -14.80
CA TYR A 568 -1.76 -3.70 -14.50
C TYR A 568 -1.12 -2.30 -14.58
N VAL A 569 0.21 -2.22 -14.66
CA VAL A 569 0.99 -0.99 -14.81
C VAL A 569 2.23 -1.32 -15.64
N GLU A 570 2.41 -0.75 -16.83
CA GLU A 570 3.62 -1.00 -17.65
C GLU A 570 4.78 -0.04 -17.30
N GLN A 571 4.43 1.14 -16.77
CA GLN A 571 5.38 2.22 -16.49
C GLN A 571 4.90 3.01 -15.27
N VAL A 572 5.83 3.44 -14.41
CA VAL A 572 5.56 4.22 -13.20
C VAL A 572 6.43 5.46 -13.13
N LEU A 573 5.87 6.54 -12.58
CA LEU A 573 6.57 7.80 -12.34
C LEU A 573 7.08 7.84 -10.91
N VAL A 574 8.39 7.66 -10.72
CA VAL A 574 9.06 7.72 -9.42
C VAL A 574 9.50 9.16 -9.14
N HIS A 575 9.08 9.72 -8.02
CA HIS A 575 9.46 11.07 -7.62
C HIS A 575 10.93 11.11 -7.14
N SER A 576 11.71 12.08 -7.59
CA SER A 576 13.12 12.24 -7.22
C SER A 576 13.53 13.71 -7.07
N ASP A 577 14.49 13.98 -6.19
CA ASP A 577 15.27 15.22 -6.26
C ASP A 577 16.28 15.05 -7.42
N SER A 578 16.03 15.75 -8.53
CA SER A 578 16.82 15.69 -9.77
C SER A 578 18.34 15.85 -9.55
N LYS A 579 18.75 16.48 -8.45
CA LYS A 579 20.17 16.70 -8.10
C LYS A 579 20.84 15.54 -7.38
N LYS A 580 20.09 14.68 -6.70
CA LYS A 580 20.65 13.63 -5.81
C LYS A 580 20.46 12.21 -6.34
N GLY A 581 19.56 12.01 -7.29
CA GLY A 581 19.12 10.68 -7.69
C GLY A 581 18.17 10.07 -6.66
N VAL A 582 17.77 8.81 -6.88
CA VAL A 582 16.81 8.10 -6.03
C VAL A 582 17.18 6.63 -5.88
N THR A 583 17.09 6.09 -4.67
CA THR A 583 17.15 4.64 -4.45
C THR A 583 15.76 4.06 -4.63
N VAL A 584 15.61 3.14 -5.58
CA VAL A 584 14.36 2.44 -5.86
C VAL A 584 14.38 1.07 -5.19
N ASP A 585 13.39 0.84 -4.34
CA ASP A 585 13.22 -0.39 -3.58
C ASP A 585 12.06 -1.19 -4.15
N VAL A 586 12.34 -2.46 -4.44
CA VAL A 586 11.37 -3.38 -5.03
C VAL A 586 11.30 -4.70 -4.26
N THR A 587 10.11 -5.28 -4.25
CA THR A 587 9.84 -6.63 -3.77
C THR A 587 9.45 -7.48 -4.97
N ILE A 588 10.08 -8.64 -5.12
CA ILE A 588 9.83 -9.56 -6.22
C ILE A 588 9.15 -10.80 -5.65
N ALA A 589 8.06 -11.24 -6.29
CA ALA A 589 7.50 -12.56 -6.09
C ALA A 589 7.71 -13.39 -7.37
N LEU A 590 8.18 -14.61 -7.25
CA LEU A 590 8.57 -15.48 -8.35
C LEU A 590 7.97 -16.87 -8.15
N GLU A 591 7.07 -17.27 -9.02
CA GLU A 591 6.59 -18.63 -9.17
C GLU A 591 7.44 -19.38 -10.19
N ILE A 592 7.91 -20.56 -9.80
CA ILE A 592 8.72 -21.44 -10.66
C ILE A 592 7.92 -22.70 -10.96
N PHE A 593 7.64 -22.93 -12.23
CA PHE A 593 7.05 -24.16 -12.68
C PHE A 593 8.17 -25.11 -13.11
N GLY A 594 8.06 -26.38 -12.69
CA GLY A 594 8.98 -27.44 -13.11
C GLY A 594 9.09 -27.52 -14.63
N SER A 595 10.20 -28.03 -15.14
CA SER A 595 10.40 -28.22 -16.58
C SER A 595 9.35 -29.18 -17.12
N ASN A 596 8.39 -28.64 -17.87
CA ASN A 596 7.58 -29.48 -18.76
C ASN A 596 8.48 -29.89 -19.91
N GLN A 597 8.90 -31.15 -19.95
CA GLN A 597 9.13 -31.79 -21.22
C GLN A 597 8.04 -32.82 -21.48
N ALA A 598 7.50 -32.70 -22.69
CA ALA A 598 6.52 -33.57 -23.32
C ALA A 598 7.07 -34.98 -23.53
#